data_AF-A0A9Q1HDS8-F1
#
_entry.id   AF-A0A9Q1HDS8-F1
#
_cell.length_a   1.000
_cell.length_b   1.000
_cell.length_c   1.000
_cell.angle_alpha   90.00
_cell.angle_beta   90.00
_cell.angle_gamma   90.00
#
_symmetry.space_group_name_H-M   'P 1'
#
loop_
_entity.id
_entity.type
_entity.pdbx_description
1 polymer ?
#
loop_
_entity_poly.entity_id
_entity_poly.type
_entity_poly.pdbx_seq_one_letter_code
_entity_poly.pdbx_strand_id
1 'polypeptide(L)' 'MQCNSWVRGHCKKLVKNFARLDIRKFSFSHRVVNEWNSLPEWVVNSTSVHCFKVNIDKFFHKCGRI' A
#
# COMPACT_ATOMS: atom_id res chain seq x y z
N MET A 1 -12.59 -13.76 3.82
CA MET A 1 -11.31 -14.11 4.44
C MET A 1 -10.99 -13.02 5.45
N GLN A 2 -11.25 -13.27 6.74
CA GLN A 2 -10.98 -12.31 7.81
C GLN A 2 -9.53 -12.49 8.26
N CYS A 3 -8.78 -11.41 8.39
CA CYS A 3 -7.37 -11.48 8.71
C CYS A 3 -7.11 -11.15 10.17
N ASN A 4 -6.19 -11.91 10.75
CA ASN A 4 -5.85 -11.88 12.17
C ASN A 4 -5.56 -10.45 12.64
N SER A 5 -6.26 -10.03 13.68
CA SER A 5 -6.24 -8.71 14.33
C SER A 5 -4.89 -8.31 14.95
N TRP A 6 -3.81 -9.06 14.69
CA TRP A 6 -2.51 -8.89 15.35
C TRP A 6 -1.51 -8.04 14.56
N VAL A 7 -1.74 -7.83 13.25
CA VAL A 7 -0.89 -6.95 12.43
C VAL A 7 -1.56 -5.60 12.23
N ARG A 8 -0.89 -4.51 12.63
CA ARG A 8 -1.35 -3.14 12.35
C ARG A 8 -1.45 -2.95 10.83
N GLY A 9 -2.65 -2.95 10.25
CA GLY A 9 -2.93 -2.70 8.81
C GLY A 9 -3.77 -3.79 8.12
N HIS A 10 -3.72 -3.85 6.79
CA HIS A 10 -4.47 -4.84 5.97
C HIS A 10 -3.67 -6.14 5.74
N CYS A 11 -4.36 -7.22 5.36
CA CYS A 11 -3.74 -8.54 5.21
C CYS A 11 -2.83 -8.72 4.01
N LYS A 12 -2.99 -7.88 2.98
CA LYS A 12 -2.23 -8.01 1.72
C LYS A 12 -0.92 -7.25 1.74
N LYS A 13 -0.31 -7.03 2.91
CA LYS A 13 0.95 -6.29 3.00
C LYS A 13 2.08 -7.03 2.29
N LEU A 14 2.94 -6.26 1.63
CA LEU A 14 4.14 -6.75 0.98
C LEU A 14 5.31 -6.70 1.95
N VAL A 15 6.13 -7.75 1.96
CA VAL A 15 7.37 -7.78 2.75
C VAL A 15 8.37 -6.82 2.12
N LYS A 16 8.86 -5.88 2.93
CA LYS A 16 9.89 -4.93 2.52
C LYS A 16 11.27 -5.51 2.83
N ASN A 17 12.04 -5.83 1.79
CA ASN A 17 13.42 -6.29 1.95
C ASN A 17 14.32 -5.14 2.40
N PHE A 18 15.26 -5.38 3.31
CA PHE A 18 16.18 -4.33 3.73
C PHE A 18 17.11 -3.90 2.57
N ALA A 19 17.27 -2.60 2.37
CA ALA A 19 18.27 -2.05 1.45
C ALA A 19 19.37 -1.35 2.24
N ARG A 20 20.60 -1.85 2.10
CA ARG A 20 21.78 -1.23 2.70
C ARG A 20 22.24 0.04 1.98
N LEU A 21 22.04 0.10 0.66
CA LEU A 21 22.44 1.22 -0.18
C LEU A 21 21.24 2.14 -0.44
N ASP A 22 21.47 3.45 -0.37
CA ASP A 22 20.44 4.45 -0.62
C ASP A 22 19.86 4.35 -2.05
N ILE A 23 20.68 4.02 -3.04
CA ILE A 23 20.24 3.77 -4.42
C ILE A 23 19.13 2.71 -4.45
N ARG A 24 19.31 1.61 -3.70
CA ARG A 24 18.32 0.52 -3.64
C ARG A 24 17.12 0.89 -2.78
N LYS A 25 17.29 1.74 -1.76
CA LYS A 25 16.21 2.27 -0.93
C LYS A 25 15.27 3.20 -1.70
N PHE A 26 15.80 4.01 -2.61
CA PHE A 26 15.02 4.94 -3.44
C PHE A 26 14.59 4.36 -4.79
N SER A 27 14.98 3.11 -5.10
CA SER A 27 14.49 2.39 -6.27
C SER A 27 12.96 2.26 -6.29
N PHE A 28 12.38 2.18 -7.49
CA PHE A 28 10.94 2.09 -7.69
C PHE A 28 10.30 0.94 -6.89
N SER A 29 10.85 -0.27 -7.03
CA SER A 29 10.33 -1.47 -6.36
C SER A 29 10.28 -1.31 -4.84
N HIS A 30 11.20 -0.52 -4.27
CA HIS A 30 11.28 -0.34 -2.84
C HIS A 30 10.34 0.76 -2.33
N ARG A 31 10.09 1.80 -3.14
CA ARG A 31 9.12 2.85 -2.85
C ARG A 31 7.69 2.33 -2.91
N VAL A 32 7.34 1.58 -3.97
CA VAL A 32 6.00 1.02 -4.18
C VAL A 32 5.55 0.14 -3.01
N VAL A 33 6.47 -0.63 -2.41
CA VAL A 33 6.15 -1.46 -1.23
C VAL A 33 5.70 -0.60 -0.03
N ASN A 34 6.29 0.58 0.18
CA ASN A 34 5.87 1.48 1.25
C ASN A 34 4.49 2.06 0.96
N GLU A 35 4.28 2.52 -0.27
CA GLU A 35 2.99 3.08 -0.71
C GLU A 35 1.89 2.03 -0.53
N TRP A 36 2.10 0.82 -1.04
CA TRP A 36 1.15 -0.28 -0.91
C TRP A 36 0.82 -0.59 0.56
N ASN A 37 1.83 -0.69 1.43
CA ASN A 37 1.63 -1.02 2.84
C ASN A 37 0.97 0.10 3.66
N SER A 38 0.93 1.32 3.12
CA SER A 38 0.22 2.46 3.72
C SER A 38 -1.24 2.54 3.33
N LEU A 39 -1.67 1.77 2.31
CA LEU A 39 -3.05 1.76 1.87
C LEU A 39 -3.97 1.14 2.92
N PRO A 40 -5.18 1.67 3.08
CA PRO A 40 -6.16 1.08 3.96
C PRO A 40 -6.82 -0.15 3.33
N GLU A 41 -7.38 -1.01 4.17
CA GLU A 41 -7.93 -2.30 3.74
C GLU A 41 -9.05 -2.18 2.69
N TRP A 42 -9.91 -1.17 2.79
CA TRP A 42 -11.00 -0.95 1.84
C TRP A 42 -10.51 -0.59 0.43
N VAL A 43 -9.35 0.07 0.30
CA VAL A 43 -8.72 0.30 -1.02
C VAL A 43 -8.22 -1.03 -1.57
N VAL A 44 -7.48 -1.78 -0.75
CA VAL A 44 -6.78 -3.02 -1.14
C VAL A 44 -7.74 -4.20 -1.40
N ASN A 45 -8.92 -4.18 -0.80
CA ASN A 45 -9.98 -5.18 -1.01
C ASN A 45 -11.01 -4.77 -2.08
N SER A 46 -10.72 -3.76 -2.89
CA SER A 46 -11.57 -3.41 -4.04
C SER A 46 -11.77 -4.62 -4.97
N THR A 47 -13.01 -4.84 -5.41
CA THR A 47 -13.42 -6.00 -6.20
C THR A 47 -13.03 -5.94 -7.67
N SER A 48 -12.72 -4.75 -8.19
CA SER A 48 -12.31 -4.49 -9.57
C SER A 48 -11.17 -3.48 -9.62
N VAL A 49 -10.39 -3.52 -10.70
CA VAL A 49 -9.32 -2.56 -11.00
C VAL A 49 -9.89 -1.14 -11.08
N HIS A 50 -11.07 -0.96 -11.66
CA HIS A 50 -11.70 0.36 -11.73
C HIS A 50 -12.02 0.92 -10.34
N CYS A 51 -12.65 0.11 -9.48
CA CYS A 51 -12.93 0.48 -8.09
C CYS A 51 -11.63 0.77 -7.32
N PHE A 52 -10.58 0.00 -7.54
CA PHE A 52 -9.27 0.23 -6.93
C PHE A 52 -8.70 1.61 -7.32
N LYS A 53 -8.73 1.98 -8.60
CA LYS A 53 -8.27 3.29 -9.08
C LYS A 53 -9.06 4.43 -8.44
N VAL A 54 -10.39 4.36 -8.44
CA VAL A 54 -11.22 5.40 -7.81
C VAL A 54 -10.96 5.51 -6.31
N ASN A 55 -10.80 4.37 -5.63
CA ASN A 55 -10.58 4.34 -4.19
C ASN A 55 -9.19 4.86 -3.80
N ILE A 56 -8.16 4.56 -4.58
CA ILE A 56 -6.80 5.04 -4.32
C ILE A 56 -6.70 6.55 -4.57
N ASP A 57 -7.34 7.06 -5.63
CA ASP A 57 -7.38 8.50 -5.94
C ASP A 57 -8.08 9.26 -4.80
N LYS A 58 -9.22 8.76 -4.33
CA LYS A 58 -9.93 9.32 -3.15
C LYS A 58 -9.07 9.32 -1.89
N PHE A 59 -8.34 8.23 -1.64
CA PHE A 59 -7.46 8.12 -0.48
C PHE A 59 -6.33 9.16 -0.53
N PHE A 60 -5.68 9.30 -1.67
CA PHE A 60 -4.57 10.24 -1.80
C PHE A 60 -5.00 11.70 -1.77
N HIS A 61 -6.15 12.05 -2.38
CA HIS A 61 -6.74 13.38 -2.27
C HIS A 61 -7.07 13.71 -0.80
N LYS A 62 -7.62 12.76 -0.05
CA LYS A 62 -7.90 12.94 1.38
C LYS A 62 -6.62 13.13 2.21
N CYS A 63 -5.53 12.48 1.84
CA CYS A 63 -4.25 12.54 2.54
C CYS A 63 -3.39 13.74 2.12
N GLY A 64 -3.82 14.55 1.13
CA GLY A 64 -3.04 15.65 0.58
C GLY A 64 -1.76 15.21 -0.13
N ARG A 65 -1.74 13.97 -0.66
CA ARG A 65 -0.59 13.41 -1.39
C ARG A 65 -0.62 13.72 -2.89
N ILE A 66 -1.78 14.17 -3.38
CA ILE A 66 -2.08 14.74 -4.69
C ILE A 66 -3.24 15.70 -4.53
#